data_AF-A0A166UW09-F1
#
_entry.id   AF-A0A166UW09-F1
#
_cell.length_a   1.000
_cell.length_b   1.000
_cell.length_c   1.000
_cell.angle_alpha   90.00
_cell.angle_beta   90.00
_cell.angle_gamma   90.00
#
_symmetry.space_group_name_H-M   'P 1'
#
loop_
_entity.id
_entity.type
_entity.pdbx_description
1 polymer ?
#
loop_
_entity_poly.entity_id
_entity_poly.type
_entity_poly.pdbx_seq_one_letter_code
_entity_poly.pdbx_strand_id
1 'polypeptide(L)'
;MDITATKAVCIEELVFDGFLLDMDGTMIDTTAAVIKHWADVGKQIGVDPGLILETSHGRRSMDVLKIVAPDFATWDYEVSNDNQVMVIRYSTEGI
;
A
#
# COMPACT_ATOMS: atom_id res chain seq x y z
N MET A 1 -1.80 20.32 -41.71
CA MET A 1 -2.54 20.29 -40.43
C MET A 1 -1.63 19.65 -39.43
N ASP A 2 -1.02 20.50 -38.60
CA ASP A 2 -0.20 20.13 -37.44
C ASP A 2 -0.99 19.30 -36.43
N ILE A 3 -0.31 18.40 -35.71
CA ILE A 3 -0.10 18.48 -34.25
C ILE A 3 1.14 17.61 -33.95
N THR A 4 2.31 18.22 -33.82
CA THR A 4 3.42 17.64 -33.06
C THR A 4 3.80 18.64 -31.99
N ALA A 5 2.94 18.74 -30.98
CA ALA A 5 3.24 19.49 -29.77
C ALA A 5 4.23 18.66 -28.94
N THR A 6 5.52 18.87 -29.17
CA THR A 6 6.55 18.42 -28.24
C THR A 6 6.34 19.20 -26.94
N LYS A 7 5.85 18.51 -25.91
CA LYS A 7 5.63 19.10 -24.57
C LYS A 7 6.99 19.59 -24.06
N ALA A 8 7.12 20.90 -23.83
CA ALA A 8 8.32 21.45 -23.22
C ALA A 8 8.52 20.83 -21.83
N VAL A 9 9.70 20.25 -21.60
CA VAL A 9 10.13 19.79 -20.29
C VAL A 9 10.87 20.95 -19.65
N CYS A 10 10.29 21.56 -18.62
CA CYS A 10 10.98 22.52 -17.77
C CYS A 10 11.74 21.74 -16.70
N ILE A 11 13.05 21.92 -16.63
CA ILE A 11 13.86 21.44 -15.51
C ILE A 11 13.93 22.57 -14.50
N GLU A 12 13.46 22.30 -13.28
CA GLU A 12 13.55 23.22 -12.16
C GLU A 12 14.56 22.69 -11.15
N GLU A 13 15.49 23.56 -10.76
CA GLU A 13 16.47 23.27 -9.70
C GLU A 13 15.93 23.80 -8.38
N LEU A 14 15.84 22.93 -7.38
CA LEU A 14 15.33 23.23 -6.06
C LEU A 14 16.33 22.73 -5.02
N VAL A 15 16.63 23.58 -4.02
CA VAL A 15 17.59 23.27 -2.96
C VAL A 15 16.85 23.09 -1.64
N PHE A 16 17.09 21.96 -0.97
CA PHE A 16 16.48 21.62 0.32
C PHE A 16 17.52 20.96 1.24
N ASP A 17 17.33 21.09 2.55
CA ASP A 17 18.19 20.45 3.56
C ASP A 17 17.92 18.93 3.72
N GLY A 18 16.81 18.43 3.16
CA GLY A 18 16.45 17.02 3.22
C GLY A 18 15.16 16.70 2.46
N PHE A 19 14.93 15.41 2.21
CA PHE A 19 13.74 14.88 1.55
C PHE A 19 13.07 13.83 2.43
N LEU A 20 11.73 13.85 2.49
CA LEU A 20 10.93 12.79 3.06
C LEU A 20 10.19 12.09 1.93
N LEU A 21 10.55 10.84 1.68
CA LEU A 21 9.94 10.01 0.64
C LEU A 21 9.02 9.00 1.31
N ASP A 22 7.79 8.92 0.82
CA ASP A 22 6.91 7.80 1.13
C ASP A 22 7.43 6.53 0.44
N MET A 23 7.14 5.35 1.00
CA MET A 23 7.64 4.08 0.48
C MET A 23 6.66 3.45 -0.50
N ASP A 24 5.42 3.24 -0.05
CA ASP A 24 4.39 2.51 -0.80
C ASP A 24 3.76 3.40 -1.87
N GLY A 25 3.88 2.99 -3.13
CA GLY A 25 3.35 3.74 -4.28
C GLY A 25 4.17 4.97 -4.69
N THR A 26 5.24 5.30 -3.96
CA THR A 26 6.18 6.39 -4.30
C THR A 26 7.55 5.85 -4.75
N MET A 27 8.17 4.96 -3.98
CA MET A 27 9.46 4.35 -4.35
C MET A 27 9.30 2.94 -4.94
N ILE A 28 8.27 2.19 -4.51
CA ILE A 28 8.00 0.83 -4.96
C ILE A 28 6.51 0.71 -5.29
N ASP A 29 6.17 0.12 -6.44
CA ASP A 29 4.79 -0.25 -6.73
C ASP A 29 4.38 -1.50 -5.93
N THR A 30 3.91 -1.27 -4.71
CA THR A 30 3.42 -2.31 -3.79
C THR A 30 1.92 -2.57 -3.92
N THR A 31 1.25 -1.94 -4.89
CA THR A 31 -0.22 -1.99 -5.07
C THR A 31 -0.75 -3.42 -5.14
N ALA A 32 -0.12 -4.29 -5.94
CA ALA A 32 -0.56 -5.67 -6.12
C ALA A 32 -0.40 -6.51 -4.83
N ALA A 33 0.68 -6.26 -4.06
CA ALA A 33 0.93 -6.95 -2.81
C ALA A 33 -0.08 -6.52 -1.72
N VAL A 34 -0.37 -5.22 -1.65
CA VAL A 34 -1.35 -4.63 -0.73
C VAL A 34 -2.76 -5.15 -1.02
N ILE A 35 -3.16 -5.22 -2.30
CA ILE A 35 -4.46 -5.78 -2.71
C ILE A 35 -4.59 -7.25 -2.28
N LYS A 36 -3.55 -8.05 -2.53
CA LYS A 36 -3.55 -9.48 -2.14
C LYS A 36 -3.64 -9.64 -0.63
N HIS A 37 -2.85 -8.87 0.12
CA HIS A 37 -2.86 -8.91 1.59
C HIS A 37 -4.25 -8.60 2.15
N TRP A 38 -4.86 -7.48 1.75
CA TRP A 38 -6.18 -7.10 2.24
C TRP A 38 -7.30 -8.05 1.77
N ALA A 39 -7.14 -8.70 0.62
CA ALA A 39 -8.06 -9.75 0.18
C ALA A 39 -8.03 -10.98 1.10
N ASP A 40 -6.86 -11.37 1.59
CA ASP A 40 -6.71 -12.50 2.51
C ASP A 40 -7.20 -12.13 3.92
N VAL A 41 -6.87 -10.92 4.40
CA VAL A 41 -7.37 -10.39 5.67
C VAL A 41 -8.90 -10.29 5.66
N GLY A 42 -9.49 -9.71 4.60
CA GLY A 42 -10.94 -9.58 4.46
C GLY A 42 -11.68 -10.92 4.54
N LYS A 43 -11.12 -11.98 3.94
CA LYS A 43 -11.66 -13.35 4.08
C LYS A 43 -11.59 -13.87 5.51
N GLN A 44 -10.54 -13.57 6.26
CA GLN A 44 -10.36 -14.05 7.63
C GLN A 44 -11.33 -13.38 8.61
N ILE A 45 -11.55 -12.07 8.45
CA ILE A 45 -12.39 -11.27 9.35
C ILE A 45 -13.83 -11.13 8.85
N GLY A 46 -14.15 -11.63 7.65
CA GLY A 46 -15.48 -11.58 7.05
C GLY A 46 -15.89 -10.20 6.51
N VAL A 47 -14.91 -9.37 6.13
CA VAL A 47 -15.13 -8.01 5.60
C VAL A 47 -14.75 -7.96 4.12
N ASP A 48 -15.52 -7.21 3.34
CA ASP A 48 -15.24 -7.02 1.91
C ASP A 48 -13.88 -6.33 1.69
N PRO A 49 -12.93 -6.94 0.95
CA PRO A 49 -11.61 -6.36 0.69
C PRO A 49 -11.65 -5.00 0.00
N GLY A 50 -12.66 -4.73 -0.83
CA GLY A 50 -12.82 -3.45 -1.51
C GLY A 50 -12.99 -2.30 -0.52
N LEU A 51 -13.85 -2.50 0.48
CA LEU A 51 -14.08 -1.54 1.57
C LEU A 51 -12.81 -1.28 2.41
N ILE A 52 -11.98 -2.32 2.59
CA ILE A 52 -10.72 -2.19 3.33
C ILE A 52 -9.69 -1.40 2.51
N LEU A 53 -9.62 -1.64 1.20
CA LEU A 53 -8.69 -0.93 0.30
C LEU A 53 -9.02 0.55 0.15
N GLU A 54 -10.30 0.92 0.10
CA GLU A 54 -10.75 2.32 0.08
C GLU A 54 -10.34 3.08 1.34
N THR A 55 -10.27 2.39 2.48
CA THR A 55 -9.96 3.00 3.78
C THR A 55 -8.49 2.90 4.18
N SER A 56 -7.67 2.11 3.47
CA SER A 56 -6.29 1.78 3.88
C SER A 56 -5.18 2.63 3.28
N HIS A 57 -5.44 3.40 2.22
CA HIS A 57 -4.41 4.19 1.55
C HIS A 57 -3.66 5.12 2.53
N GLY A 58 -2.34 4.92 2.65
CA GLY A 58 -1.45 5.72 3.52
C GLY A 58 -1.75 5.61 5.02
N ARG A 59 -2.53 4.61 5.45
CA ARG A 59 -2.89 4.40 6.87
C ARG A 59 -2.24 3.16 7.43
N ARG A 60 -1.99 3.18 8.73
CA ARG A 60 -1.51 2.00 9.47
C ARG A 60 -2.60 0.94 9.52
N SER A 61 -2.21 -0.33 9.42
CA SER A 61 -3.10 -1.50 9.50
C SER A 61 -4.02 -1.45 10.73
N MET A 62 -3.50 -1.07 11.90
CA MET A 62 -4.29 -0.87 13.11
C MET A 62 -5.45 0.11 12.95
N ASP A 63 -5.20 1.23 12.29
CA ASP A 63 -6.18 2.31 12.16
C ASP A 63 -7.25 1.95 11.12
N VAL A 64 -6.91 1.11 10.15
CA VAL A 64 -7.88 0.48 9.22
C VAL A 64 -8.76 -0.52 9.97
N LEU A 65 -8.17 -1.44 10.73
CA LEU A 65 -8.89 -2.46 11.48
C LEU A 65 -9.86 -1.84 12.50
N LYS A 66 -9.49 -0.75 13.18
CA LYS A 66 -10.40 -0.01 14.07
C LYS A 66 -11.68 0.48 13.38
N ILE A 67 -11.63 0.73 12.08
CA ILE A 67 -12.77 1.22 11.30
C ILE A 67 -13.59 0.05 10.77
N VAL A 68 -12.93 -0.95 10.19
CA VAL A 68 -13.61 -2.02 9.43
C VAL A 68 -13.94 -3.26 10.27
N ALA A 69 -13.17 -3.53 11.32
CA ALA A 69 -13.31 -4.72 12.16
C ALA A 69 -12.70 -4.49 13.56
N PRO A 70 -13.35 -3.68 14.44
CA PRO A 70 -12.79 -3.26 15.72
C PRO A 70 -12.40 -4.42 16.64
N ASP A 71 -13.12 -5.54 16.58
CA ASP A 71 -12.85 -6.75 17.35
C ASP A 71 -11.51 -7.40 17.01
N PHE A 72 -10.98 -7.13 15.81
CA PHE A 72 -9.68 -7.60 15.33
C PHE A 72 -8.57 -6.54 15.48
N ALA A 73 -8.88 -5.32 15.94
CA ALA A 73 -7.91 -4.24 16.16
C ALA A 73 -7.13 -4.43 17.48
N THR A 74 -6.55 -5.61 17.66
CA THR A 74 -5.74 -5.98 18.83
C THR A 74 -4.28 -6.15 18.43
N TRP A 75 -3.36 -5.86 19.35
CA TRP A 75 -1.92 -6.01 19.10
C TRP A 75 -1.53 -7.45 18.76
N ASP A 76 -2.13 -8.45 19.41
CA ASP A 76 -1.84 -9.86 19.15
C ASP A 76 -2.22 -10.25 17.71
N TYR A 77 -3.36 -9.75 17.23
CA TYR A 77 -3.80 -9.98 15.86
C TYR A 77 -2.89 -9.26 14.85
N GLU A 78 -2.55 -7.99 15.11
CA GLU A 78 -1.72 -7.20 14.19
C GLU A 78 -0.29 -7.74 14.07
N VAL A 79 0.33 -8.13 15.19
CA VAL A 79 1.65 -8.78 15.18
C VAL A 79 1.59 -10.12 14.42
N SER A 80 0.52 -10.89 14.62
CA SER A 80 0.33 -12.16 13.89
C SER A 80 0.16 -11.90 12.39
N ASN A 81 -0.58 -10.86 12.01
CA ASN A 81 -0.86 -10.47 10.64
C ASN A 81 0.41 -9.95 9.92
N ASP A 82 1.16 -9.06 10.56
CA ASP A 82 2.41 -8.52 10.02
C ASP A 82 3.48 -9.61 9.83
N ASN A 83 3.54 -10.58 10.75
CA ASN A 83 4.46 -11.71 10.63
C ASN A 83 4.09 -12.64 9.45
N GLN A 84 2.83 -12.66 9.00
CA GLN A 84 2.42 -13.36 7.77
C GLN A 84 2.81 -12.57 6.51
N VAL A 85 2.77 -11.23 6.55
CA VAL A 85 3.20 -10.36 5.43
C VAL A 85 4.69 -10.52 5.16
N MET A 86 5.52 -10.67 6.20
CA MET A 86 6.96 -10.94 6.05
C MET A 86 7.27 -12.33 5.46
N VAL A 87 6.29 -13.24 5.42
CA VAL A 87 6.41 -14.58 4.79
C VAL A 87 5.76 -14.59 3.40
N ILE A 88 5.59 -13.44 2.76
CA ILE A 88 5.43 -13.41 1.31
C ILE A 88 6.75 -13.88 0.71
N ARG A 89 6.81 -15.19 0.43
CA ARG A 89 7.84 -15.81 -0.39
C ARG A 89 7.86 -15.02 -1.70
N TYR A 90 8.95 -14.29 -1.96
CA TYR A 90 9.31 -13.92 -3.32
C TYR A 90 9.44 -15.22 -4.09
N SER A 91 8.34 -15.66 -4.71
CA SER A 91 8.35 -16.73 -5.69
C SER A 91 9.27 -16.24 -6.79
N THR A 92 10.32 -17.00 -7.04
CA THR A 92 11.21 -16.86 -8.18
C THR A 92 10.40 -17.02 -9.46
N GLU A 93 9.72 -15.96 -9.90
CA GLU A 93 9.19 -15.83 -11.25
C GLU A 93 9.54 -14.43 -11.76
N GLY A 94 10.63 -14.36 -12.52
CA GLY A 94 10.90 -13.25 -13.44
C GLY A 94 11.80 -12.12 -12.92
N ILE A 95 13.10 -12.40 -12.77
CA ILE A 95 14.17 -11.45 -13.10
C ILE A 95 15.04 -12.13 -14.17
#